data_AF-A5BME2-F1
#
_entry.id   AF-A5BME2-F1
#
_cell.length_a   1.000
_cell.length_b   1.000
_cell.length_c   1.000
_cell.angle_alpha   90.00
_cell.angle_beta   90.00
_cell.angle_gamma   90.00
#
_symmetry.space_group_name_H-M   'P 1'
#
loop_
_entity.id
_entity.type
_entity.pdbx_description
1 polymer ?
#
loop_
_entity_poly.entity_id
_entity_poly.type
_entity_poly.pdbx_seq_one_letter_code
_entity_poly.pdbx_strand_id
1 'polypeptide(L)'
;MAMVWGGGKQLGRSGTCDGFFFAVKEVSLLDQGSQGKQSIYQLEQEISLLSQFEHENIVRYYGTDKLHCAMTRALEQLLFSLLSDSWVLLATDDSKLYIFLELVTKGSLLSLYQKYDLRESQASAYTRQILNGLKYLHEQNVVHR
;
A
#
# COMPACT_ATOMS: atom_id res chain seq x y z
N MET A 1 -13.42 5.39 -8.80
CA MET A 1 -13.36 3.92 -8.79
C MET A 1 -11.90 3.50 -8.87
N ALA A 2 -11.44 2.74 -7.88
CA ALA A 2 -10.02 2.47 -7.69
C ALA A 2 -9.50 1.30 -8.53
N MET A 3 -8.34 1.48 -9.16
CA MET A 3 -7.55 0.35 -9.63
C MET A 3 -7.15 -0.50 -8.43
N VAL A 4 -7.52 -1.77 -8.48
CA VAL A 4 -7.24 -2.72 -7.41
C VAL A 4 -5.84 -3.27 -7.62
N TRP A 5 -4.95 -2.87 -6.73
CA TRP A 5 -3.75 -3.65 -6.45
C TRP A 5 -4.14 -4.91 -5.68
N GLY A 6 -3.67 -6.06 -6.17
CA GLY A 6 -3.86 -7.38 -5.57
C GLY A 6 -3.00 -7.60 -4.31
N GLY A 7 -3.49 -8.47 -3.43
CA GLY A 7 -2.81 -8.93 -2.22
C GLY A 7 -3.36 -8.35 -0.91
N GLY A 8 -3.70 -9.25 0.05
CA GLY A 8 -3.92 -9.03 1.48
C GLY A 8 -4.37 -7.63 1.95
N LYS A 9 -5.59 -7.21 1.61
CA LYS A 9 -6.14 -5.95 2.15
C LYS A 9 -6.68 -6.19 3.56
N GLN A 10 -6.13 -5.47 4.54
CA GLN A 10 -6.68 -5.42 5.89
C GLN A 10 -7.46 -4.11 6.07
N LEU A 11 -8.49 -4.14 6.92
CA LEU A 11 -9.31 -2.97 7.24
C LEU A 11 -8.76 -2.33 8.52
N GLY A 12 -8.35 -1.07 8.44
CA GLY A 12 -7.96 -0.28 9.60
C GLY A 12 -9.03 0.74 9.98
N ARG A 13 -9.08 1.11 11.26
CA ARG A 13 -9.95 2.17 11.80
C ARG A 13 -9.08 3.27 12.39
N SER A 14 -9.34 4.52 12.02
CA SER A 14 -8.60 5.65 12.59
C SER A 14 -8.92 5.81 14.08
N GLY A 15 -7.92 6.14 14.89
CA GLY A 15 -8.07 6.42 16.32
C GLY A 15 -8.68 7.80 16.63
N THR A 16 -8.96 8.60 15.60
CA THR A 16 -9.62 9.90 15.69
C THR A 16 -11.13 9.77 15.91
N CYS A 17 -11.77 10.81 16.46
CA CYS A 17 -13.18 10.80 16.86
C CYS A 17 -14.19 10.60 15.71
N ASP A 18 -13.76 10.80 14.46
CA ASP A 18 -14.52 10.53 13.24
C ASP A 18 -14.53 9.05 12.83
N GLY A 19 -13.59 8.24 13.34
CA GLY A 19 -13.61 6.78 13.21
C GLY A 19 -13.65 6.25 11.77
N PHE A 20 -13.09 6.99 10.80
CA PHE A 20 -13.10 6.60 9.40
C PHE A 20 -12.27 5.33 9.15
N PHE A 21 -12.69 4.56 8.14
CA PHE A 21 -12.08 3.30 7.76
C PHE A 21 -11.10 3.44 6.58
N PHE A 22 -9.95 2.80 6.67
CA PHE A 22 -8.94 2.80 5.61
C PHE A 22 -8.53 1.38 5.21
N ALA A 23 -7.98 1.25 4.01
CA ALA A 23 -7.36 0.01 3.54
C ALA A 23 -5.87 -0.01 3.88
N VAL A 24 -5.40 -1.13 4.41
CA VAL A 24 -3.98 -1.38 4.68
C VAL A 24 -3.47 -2.44 3.70
N LYS A 25 -2.37 -2.12 3.01
CA LYS A 25 -1.63 -3.05 2.17
C LYS A 25 -0.28 -3.36 2.81
N GLU A 26 -0.04 -4.63 3.08
CA GLU A 26 1.23 -5.14 3.60
C GLU A 26 2.16 -5.51 2.44
N VAL A 27 3.42 -5.08 2.52
CA VAL A 27 4.49 -5.40 1.56
C VAL A 27 5.68 -5.95 2.34
N SER A 28 6.06 -7.20 2.04
CA SER A 28 7.25 -7.83 2.63
C SER A 28 8.52 -7.32 1.95
N LEU A 29 9.45 -6.75 2.72
CA LEU A 29 10.72 -6.21 2.25
C LEU A 29 11.86 -7.22 2.44
N LEU A 30 11.62 -8.50 2.17
CA LEU A 30 12.64 -9.56 2.30
C LEU A 30 13.91 -9.15 1.53
N ASP A 31 15.04 -9.03 2.23
CA ASP A 31 16.32 -8.60 1.65
C ASP A 31 16.89 -9.70 0.73
N GLN A 32 16.38 -9.76 -0.50
CA GLN A 32 16.84 -10.67 -1.56
C GLN A 32 18.16 -10.18 -2.20
N GLY A 33 19.10 -9.69 -1.40
CA GLY A 33 20.40 -9.19 -1.87
C GLY A 33 20.29 -7.94 -2.75
N SER A 34 21.14 -7.83 -3.78
CA SER A 34 21.19 -6.67 -4.68
C SER A 34 19.86 -6.40 -5.42
N GLN A 35 19.03 -7.43 -5.63
CA GLN A 35 17.69 -7.33 -6.24
C GLN A 35 16.65 -6.73 -5.28
N GLY A 36 16.76 -7.01 -3.99
CA GLY A 36 15.88 -6.42 -2.96
C GLY A 36 16.02 -4.89 -2.89
N LYS A 37 17.26 -4.40 -2.93
CA LYS A 37 17.55 -2.95 -2.91
C LYS A 37 16.95 -2.20 -4.11
N GLN A 38 16.96 -2.79 -5.30
CA GLN A 38 16.35 -2.19 -6.49
C GLN A 38 14.82 -2.16 -6.38
N SER A 39 14.23 -3.23 -5.83
CA SER A 39 12.78 -3.33 -5.62
C SER A 39 12.27 -2.31 -4.60
N ILE A 40 13.04 -2.08 -3.52
CA ILE A 40 12.76 -1.05 -2.52
C ILE A 40 12.79 0.34 -3.15
N TYR A 41 13.82 0.64 -3.95
CA TYR A 41 13.93 1.95 -4.61
C TYR A 41 12.73 2.23 -5.55
N GLN A 42 12.32 1.23 -6.33
CA GLN A 42 11.13 1.33 -7.18
C GLN A 42 9.86 1.59 -6.36
N LEU A 43 9.71 0.89 -5.24
CA LEU A 43 8.57 1.07 -4.33
C LEU A 43 8.57 2.46 -3.69
N GLU A 44 9.73 2.99 -3.30
CA GLU A 44 9.84 4.34 -2.73
C GLU A 44 9.51 5.42 -3.78
N GLN A 45 9.90 5.22 -5.04
CA GLN A 45 9.48 6.08 -6.14
C GLN A 45 7.97 6.04 -6.37
N GLU A 46 7.38 4.85 -6.35
CA GLU A 46 5.93 4.69 -6.49
C GLU A 46 5.18 5.37 -5.34
N ILE A 47 5.60 5.17 -4.08
CA ILE A 47 5.00 5.83 -2.90
C ILE A 47 5.12 7.35 -3.00
N SER A 48 6.27 7.85 -3.44
CA SER A 48 6.49 9.29 -3.61
C SER A 48 5.53 9.89 -4.66
N LEU A 49 5.30 9.19 -5.77
CA LEU A 49 4.33 9.61 -6.79
C LEU A 49 2.89 9.53 -6.27
N LEU A 50 2.52 8.43 -5.63
CA LEU A 50 1.18 8.22 -5.06
C LEU A 50 0.82 9.30 -4.03
N SER A 51 1.78 9.77 -3.26
CA SER A 51 1.57 10.83 -2.26
C SER A 51 1.16 12.19 -2.85
N GLN A 52 1.37 12.41 -4.15
CA GLN A 52 1.09 13.67 -4.82
C GLN A 52 -0.32 13.73 -5.44
N PHE A 53 -1.00 12.59 -5.56
CA PHE A 53 -2.27 12.53 -6.27
C PHE A 53 -3.47 12.84 -5.37
N GLU A 54 -4.27 13.79 -5.83
CA GLU A 54 -5.55 14.17 -5.20
C GLU A 54 -6.61 14.33 -6.28
N HIS A 55 -7.42 13.29 -6.45
CA HIS A 55 -8.46 13.26 -7.48
C HIS A 55 -9.58 12.28 -7.11
N GLU A 56 -10.85 12.62 -7.37
CA GLU A 56 -12.03 11.81 -7.01
C GLU A 56 -12.00 10.38 -7.61
N ASN A 57 -11.31 10.21 -8.74
CA ASN A 57 -11.23 8.93 -9.43
C ASN A 57 -9.89 8.21 -9.26
N ILE A 58 -9.06 8.65 -8.31
CA ILE A 58 -7.80 8.01 -7.91
C ILE A 58 -7.85 7.72 -6.41
N VAL A 59 -7.36 6.55 -6.00
CA VAL A 59 -7.32 6.18 -4.58
C VAL A 59 -6.42 7.13 -3.83
N ARG A 60 -6.94 7.76 -2.77
CA ARG A 60 -6.11 8.62 -1.93
C ARG A 60 -5.11 7.79 -1.12
N TYR A 61 -3.86 8.19 -1.18
CA TYR A 61 -2.80 7.72 -0.28
C TYR A 61 -2.86 8.50 1.04
N TYR A 62 -2.82 7.79 2.17
CA TYR A 62 -2.82 8.40 3.51
C TYR A 62 -1.45 8.35 4.18
N GLY A 63 -0.60 7.38 3.84
CA GLY A 63 0.71 7.25 4.45
C GLY A 63 1.30 5.85 4.31
N THR A 64 2.50 5.69 4.86
CA THR A 64 3.16 4.39 5.05
C THR A 64 3.77 4.31 6.42
N ASP A 65 3.85 3.11 6.98
CA ASP A 65 4.58 2.82 8.21
C ASP A 65 5.48 1.59 7.99
N LYS A 66 6.75 1.70 8.43
CA LYS A 66 7.72 0.61 8.39
C LYS A 66 7.73 -0.01 9.79
N LEU A 67 7.06 -1.15 9.97
CA LEU A 67 7.22 -1.94 11.19
C LEU A 67 8.54 -2.73 11.08
N HIS A 68 9.64 -2.03 11.30
CA HIS A 68 10.90 -2.68 11.63
C HIS A 68 11.59 -1.92 12.76
N CYS A 69 11.83 -2.61 13.87
CA CYS A 69 12.88 -2.29 14.85
C CYS A 69 12.69 -1.14 15.89
N ALA A 70 11.47 -0.69 16.20
CA ALA A 70 11.29 0.12 17.43
C ALA A 70 11.37 -0.75 18.71
N MET A 71 10.84 -1.98 18.65
CA MET A 71 10.89 -2.94 19.77
C MET A 71 12.27 -3.60 19.92
N THR A 72 13.05 -3.68 18.84
CA THR A 72 14.39 -4.30 18.84
C THR A 72 15.49 -3.33 19.27
N ARG A 73 15.42 -2.01 19.01
CA ARG A 73 16.49 -1.08 19.43
C ARG A 73 16.74 -1.01 20.95
N ALA A 74 15.70 -1.07 21.76
CA ALA A 74 15.84 -1.04 23.22
C ALA A 74 16.33 -2.38 23.79
N LEU A 75 15.88 -3.50 23.20
CA LEU A 75 16.30 -4.84 23.62
C LEU A 75 17.67 -5.23 23.06
N GLU A 76 18.04 -4.80 21.85
CA GLU A 76 19.39 -5.00 21.27
C GLU A 76 20.47 -4.29 22.10
N GLN A 77 20.20 -3.07 22.58
CA GLN A 77 21.13 -2.35 23.46
C GLN A 77 21.36 -3.09 24.80
N LEU A 78 20.31 -3.72 25.35
CA LEU A 78 20.40 -4.49 26.59
C LEU A 78 20.98 -5.90 26.37
N LEU A 79 20.62 -6.58 25.28
CA LEU A 79 21.06 -7.93 24.95
C LEU A 79 22.54 -7.97 24.55
N PHE A 80 23.05 -6.91 23.89
CA PHE A 80 24.47 -6.76 23.52
C PHE A 80 25.40 -6.69 24.74
N SER A 81 24.88 -6.32 25.92
CA SER A 81 25.66 -6.28 27.16
C SER A 81 25.71 -7.61 27.93
N LEU A 82 24.84 -8.58 27.59
CA LEU A 82 24.58 -9.75 28.44
C LEU A 82 24.88 -11.11 27.80
N LEU A 83 25.02 -11.24 26.48
CA LEU A 83 25.19 -12.55 25.84
C LEU A 83 26.31 -12.54 24.80
N SER A 84 27.41 -13.21 25.12
CA SER A 84 28.51 -13.51 24.19
C SER A 84 28.00 -14.41 23.06
N ASP A 85 27.96 -13.83 21.86
CA ASP A 85 28.21 -14.42 20.54
C ASP A 85 27.41 -15.65 20.08
N SER A 86 26.19 -15.86 20.57
CA SER A 86 25.32 -16.95 20.07
C SER A 86 23.84 -16.58 19.91
N TRP A 87 23.53 -15.37 19.44
CA TRP A 87 22.16 -14.95 19.05
C TRP A 87 22.09 -14.28 17.66
N VAL A 88 23.19 -14.25 16.90
CA VAL A 88 23.30 -13.53 15.61
C VAL A 88 22.45 -14.11 14.47
N LEU A 89 21.69 -15.20 14.67
CA LEU A 89 20.92 -15.86 13.60
C LEU A 89 19.39 -15.81 13.72
N LEU A 90 18.81 -15.08 14.69
CA LEU A 90 17.33 -14.96 14.82
C LEU A 90 16.80 -13.52 14.69
N ALA A 91 17.56 -12.62 14.07
CA ALA A 91 16.97 -11.45 13.45
C ALA A 91 16.60 -11.81 12.01
N THR A 92 15.53 -12.60 11.84
CA THR A 92 14.88 -12.71 10.53
C THR A 92 14.37 -11.32 10.16
N ASP A 93 15.03 -10.70 9.19
CA ASP A 93 14.73 -9.40 8.58
C ASP A 93 13.40 -9.46 7.81
N ASP A 94 12.32 -9.69 8.54
CA ASP A 94 10.95 -9.57 8.04
C ASP A 94 10.51 -8.11 8.20
N SER A 95 11.26 -7.18 7.61
CA SER A 95 10.83 -5.79 7.52
C SER A 95 9.58 -5.72 6.66
N LYS A 96 8.45 -5.36 7.31
CA LYS A 96 7.16 -5.19 6.65
C LYS A 96 6.85 -3.72 6.50
N LEU A 97 6.49 -3.33 5.29
CA LEU A 97 5.97 -2.00 4.98
C LEU A 97 4.45 -2.08 4.91
N TYR A 98 3.79 -1.17 5.63
CA TYR A 98 2.36 -1.00 5.58
C TYR A 98 2.03 0.29 4.82
N ILE A 99 1.10 0.20 3.89
CA ILE A 99 0.62 1.33 3.08
C ILE A 99 -0.85 1.56 3.42
N PHE A 100 -1.16 2.79 3.82
CA PHE A 100 -2.51 3.23 4.18
C PHE A 100 -3.16 3.97 3.02
N LEU A 101 -4.32 3.48 2.60
CA LEU A 101 -5.05 3.94 1.42
C LEU A 101 -6.53 4.17 1.75
N GLU A 102 -7.21 4.95 0.92
CA GLU A 102 -8.66 5.06 0.93
C GLU A 102 -9.35 3.69 0.80
N LEU A 103 -10.35 3.44 1.65
CA LEU A 103 -11.13 2.22 1.57
C LEU A 103 -12.15 2.28 0.42
N VAL A 104 -12.03 1.35 -0.51
CA VAL A 104 -12.95 1.21 -1.65
C VAL A 104 -13.94 0.08 -1.34
N THR A 105 -15.12 0.46 -0.84
CA THR A 105 -16.13 -0.47 -0.28
C THR A 105 -16.74 -1.44 -1.29
N LYS A 106 -16.77 -1.09 -2.58
CA LYS A 106 -17.34 -1.93 -3.65
C LYS A 106 -16.36 -2.95 -4.25
N GLY A 107 -15.10 -2.96 -3.78
CA GLY A 107 -14.07 -3.83 -4.32
C GLY A 107 -13.62 -3.44 -5.73
N SER A 108 -13.07 -4.40 -6.46
CA SER A 108 -12.58 -4.20 -7.84
C SER A 108 -13.72 -4.23 -8.86
N LEU A 109 -13.49 -3.63 -10.04
CA LEU A 109 -14.41 -3.78 -11.17
C LEU A 109 -14.57 -5.25 -11.59
N LEU A 110 -13.50 -6.05 -11.49
CA LEU A 110 -13.54 -7.49 -11.73
C LEU A 110 -14.49 -8.20 -10.75
N SER A 111 -14.40 -7.85 -9.46
CA SER A 111 -15.28 -8.40 -8.42
C SER A 111 -16.74 -8.02 -8.66
N LEU A 112 -16.99 -6.80 -9.12
CA LEU A 112 -18.33 -6.35 -9.50
C LEU A 112 -18.86 -7.10 -10.72
N TYR A 113 -18.03 -7.27 -11.75
CA TYR A 113 -18.39 -8.01 -12.97
C TYR A 113 -18.65 -9.50 -12.69
N GLN A 114 -17.90 -10.11 -11.78
CA GLN A 114 -18.11 -11.50 -11.38
C GLN A 114 -19.38 -11.69 -10.53
N LYS A 115 -19.78 -10.68 -9.77
CA LYS A 115 -20.88 -10.78 -8.80
C LYS A 115 -22.22 -10.27 -9.32
N TYR A 116 -22.21 -9.33 -10.26
CA TYR A 116 -23.39 -8.65 -10.77
C TYR A 116 -23.34 -8.56 -12.28
N ASP A 117 -24.51 -8.67 -12.91
CA ASP A 117 -24.66 -8.36 -14.32
C ASP A 117 -24.68 -6.84 -14.52
N LEU A 118 -23.63 -6.31 -15.13
CA LEU A 118 -23.44 -4.86 -15.28
C LEU A 118 -24.22 -4.35 -16.49
N ARG A 119 -25.15 -3.43 -16.25
CA ARG A 119 -25.87 -2.76 -17.35
C ARG A 119 -24.94 -1.84 -18.12
N GLU A 120 -25.25 -1.59 -19.39
CA GLU A 120 -24.50 -0.66 -20.25
C GLU A 120 -24.34 0.74 -19.62
N SER A 121 -25.38 1.24 -18.96
CA SER A 121 -25.33 2.53 -18.25
C SER A 121 -24.31 2.55 -17.11
N GLN A 122 -24.17 1.43 -16.39
CA GLN A 122 -23.18 1.28 -15.32
C GLN A 122 -21.77 1.13 -15.89
N ALA A 123 -21.61 0.32 -16.94
CA ALA A 123 -20.34 0.20 -17.66
C ALA A 123 -19.86 1.56 -18.19
N SER A 124 -20.74 2.33 -18.83
CA SER A 124 -20.46 3.68 -19.31
C SER A 124 -20.05 4.64 -18.17
N ALA A 125 -20.75 4.59 -17.03
CA ALA A 125 -20.40 5.39 -15.86
C ALA A 125 -19.00 5.04 -15.30
N TYR A 126 -18.67 3.75 -15.23
CA TYR A 126 -17.36 3.28 -14.80
C TYR A 126 -16.25 3.67 -15.78
N THR A 127 -16.47 3.49 -17.08
CA THR A 127 -15.53 3.93 -18.12
C THR A 127 -15.26 5.43 -18.00
N ARG A 128 -16.29 6.25 -17.80
CA ARG A 128 -16.11 7.70 -17.61
C ARG A 128 -15.25 8.03 -16.38
N GLN A 129 -15.46 7.36 -15.26
CA GLN A 129 -14.63 7.56 -14.07
C GLN A 129 -13.17 7.16 -14.31
N ILE A 130 -12.93 6.04 -15.00
CA ILE A 130 -11.58 5.60 -15.37
C ILE A 130 -10.92 6.65 -16.27
N LEU A 131 -11.62 7.11 -17.31
CA LEU A 131 -11.09 8.12 -18.24
C LEU A 131 -10.78 9.44 -17.55
N ASN A 132 -11.61 9.88 -16.59
CA ASN A 132 -11.33 11.08 -15.80
C ASN A 132 -10.07 10.92 -14.94
N GLY A 133 -9.89 9.76 -14.30
CA GLY A 133 -8.66 9.46 -13.54
C GLY A 133 -7.42 9.40 -14.43
N LEU A 134 -7.50 8.75 -15.59
CA LEU A 134 -6.41 8.68 -16.56
C LEU A 134 -6.05 10.06 -17.12
N LYS A 135 -7.04 10.90 -17.41
CA LYS A 135 -6.82 12.28 -17.84
C LYS A 135 -5.96 13.04 -16.82
N TYR A 136 -6.32 12.98 -15.54
CA TYR A 136 -5.55 13.60 -14.47
C TYR A 136 -4.12 13.03 -14.39
N LEU A 137 -3.94 11.70 -14.45
CA LEU A 137 -2.60 11.10 -14.42
C LEU A 137 -1.73 11.57 -15.59
N HIS A 138 -2.30 11.65 -16.79
CA HIS A 138 -1.60 12.14 -17.97
C HIS A 138 -1.23 13.63 -17.86
N GLU A 139 -2.07 14.45 -17.22
CA GLU A 139 -1.74 15.86 -16.90
C GLU A 139 -0.54 15.96 -15.92
N GLN A 140 -0.36 14.96 -15.05
CA GLN A 140 0.81 14.84 -14.16
C GLN A 140 2.00 14.11 -14.82
N ASN A 141 1.97 13.87 -16.13
CA ASN A 141 2.97 13.12 -16.89
C ASN A 141 3.22 11.68 -16.38
N VAL A 142 2.21 11.07 -15.75
CA VAL A 142 2.28 9.69 -15.26
C VAL A 142 1.51 8.78 -16.20
N VAL A 143 2.22 7.79 -16.76
CA VAL A 143 1.62 6.74 -17.59
C VAL A 143 1.31 5.56 -16.70
N HIS A 144 0.02 5.21 -16.59
CA HIS A 144 -0.38 3.96 -15.95
C HIS A 144 -0.04 2.78 -16.87
N ARG A 145 0.74 1.81 -16.40
CA ARG A 145 1.16 0.61 -17.14
C ARG A 145 0.59 -0.66 -16.53
#